data_AF-A0A5B8CC39-F1
#
_entry.id   AF-A0A5B8CC39-F1
#
_cell.length_a   1.000
_cell.length_b   1.000
_cell.length_c   1.000
_cell.angle_alpha   90.00
_cell.angle_beta   90.00
_cell.angle_gamma   90.00
#
_symmetry.space_group_name_H-M   'P 1'
#
loop_
_entity.id
_entity.type
_entity.pdbx_description
1 polymer ?
#
loop_
_entity_poly.entity_id
_entity_poly.type
_entity_poly.pdbx_seq_one_letter_code
_entity_poly.pdbx_strand_id
1 'polypeptide(L)'
;MLAHISDADEIVRRGESEFLDERSALLFRAAKSIIIDLSSAADRVSDEFKEDHPEVPWSAIHRMRSLLAHHYDNIQRPIVWDTLIGNLPLVRDALGEAIK
;
A
#
# COMPACT_ATOMS: atom_id res chain seq x y z
N MET A 1 9.85 -2.22 -8.28
CA MET A 1 9.59 -2.42 -6.84
C MET A 1 10.25 -1.34 -5.99
N LEU A 2 11.56 -1.09 -6.11
CA LEU A 2 12.26 -0.01 -5.39
C LEU A 2 11.73 1.41 -5.70
N ALA A 3 11.22 1.66 -6.92
CA ALA A 3 10.62 2.96 -7.27
C ALA A 3 9.32 3.24 -6.47
N HIS A 4 8.40 2.27 -6.39
CA HIS A 4 7.14 2.41 -5.65
C HIS A 4 7.35 2.67 -4.14
N ILE A 5 8.47 2.18 -3.59
CA ILE A 5 8.87 2.43 -2.20
C ILE A 5 9.19 3.90 -1.99
N SER A 6 10.03 4.47 -2.86
CA SER A 6 10.38 5.90 -2.81
C SER A 6 9.16 6.79 -2.97
N ASP A 7 8.19 6.38 -3.79
CA ASP A 7 6.98 7.16 -4.03
C ASP A 7 6.03 7.15 -2.82
N ALA A 8 5.90 6.01 -2.13
CA ALA A 8 5.08 5.92 -0.91
C ALA A 8 5.64 6.82 0.20
N ASP A 9 6.94 6.77 0.42
CA ASP A 9 7.62 7.60 1.41
C ASP A 9 7.52 9.10 1.05
N GLU A 10 7.59 9.46 -0.23
CA GLU A 10 7.39 10.83 -0.69
C GLU A 10 5.96 11.32 -0.44
N ILE A 11 4.94 10.48 -0.69
CA ILE A 11 3.55 10.82 -0.37
C ILE A 11 3.41 11.08 1.14
N VAL A 12 3.98 10.22 1.98
CA VAL A 12 3.93 10.40 3.44
C VAL A 12 4.67 11.67 3.88
N ARG A 13 5.83 11.98 3.29
CA ARG A 13 6.59 13.22 3.57
C ARG A 13 5.82 14.49 3.24
N ARG A 14 5.05 14.50 2.15
CA ARG A 14 4.19 15.63 1.77
C ARG A 14 3.05 15.87 2.77
N GLY A 15 2.67 14.83 3.50
CA GLY A 15 1.83 14.92 4.69
C GLY A 15 0.33 14.75 4.42
N GLU A 16 -0.39 14.45 5.50
CA GLU A 16 -1.80 14.10 5.48
C GLU A 16 -2.68 15.21 4.89
N SER A 17 -2.41 16.47 5.21
CA SER A 17 -3.22 17.59 4.72
C SER A 17 -3.19 17.72 3.19
N GLU A 18 -2.05 17.51 2.54
CA GLU A 18 -1.95 17.53 1.08
C GLU A 18 -2.62 16.29 0.47
N PHE A 19 -2.48 15.14 1.15
CA PHE A 19 -3.08 13.88 0.71
C PHE A 19 -4.62 13.92 0.75
N LEU A 20 -5.19 14.50 1.80
CA LEU A 20 -6.64 14.61 2.00
C LEU A 20 -7.27 15.75 1.18
N ASP A 21 -6.49 16.65 0.57
CA ASP A 21 -7.03 17.74 -0.24
C ASP A 21 -7.78 17.20 -1.47
N GLU A 22 -9.09 17.36 -1.49
CA GLU A 22 -9.94 16.91 -2.60
C GLU A 22 -9.69 17.68 -3.90
N ARG A 23 -9.10 18.88 -3.84
CA ARG A 23 -8.73 19.67 -5.01
C ARG A 23 -7.57 19.05 -5.78
N SER A 24 -6.78 18.18 -5.15
CA SER A 24 -5.67 17.45 -5.77
C SER A 24 -5.87 15.95 -5.64
N ALA A 25 -6.03 15.25 -6.76
CA ALA A 25 -6.17 13.80 -6.76
C ALA A 25 -4.84 13.06 -6.99
N LEU A 26 -3.73 13.77 -7.19
CA LEU A 26 -2.48 13.16 -7.64
C LEU A 26 -1.91 12.19 -6.60
N LEU A 27 -1.72 12.64 -5.35
CA LEU A 27 -1.17 11.80 -4.29
C LEU A 27 -2.09 10.60 -3.99
N PHE A 28 -3.40 10.82 -3.96
CA PHE A 28 -4.38 9.76 -3.76
C PHE A 28 -4.33 8.71 -4.89
N ARG A 29 -4.25 9.13 -6.16
CA ARG A 29 -4.14 8.20 -7.29
C ARG A 29 -2.83 7.43 -7.27
N ALA A 30 -1.71 8.09 -6.96
CA ALA A 30 -0.41 7.45 -6.82
C ALA A 30 -0.44 6.40 -5.69
N ALA A 31 -0.97 6.73 -4.53
CA ALA A 31 -1.12 5.81 -3.40
C ALA A 31 -1.93 4.56 -3.75
N LYS A 32 -3.05 4.71 -4.44
CA LYS A 32 -3.85 3.57 -4.90
C LYS A 32 -3.06 2.64 -5.81
N SER A 33 -2.28 3.21 -6.75
CA SER A 33 -1.43 2.42 -7.64
C SER A 33 -0.40 1.62 -6.84
N ILE A 34 0.31 2.29 -5.92
CA ILE A 34 1.34 1.67 -5.08
C ILE A 34 0.77 0.50 -4.26
N ILE A 35 -0.41 0.66 -3.66
CA ILE A 35 -1.08 -0.39 -2.89
C ILE A 35 -1.41 -1.60 -3.78
N ILE A 36 -1.91 -1.37 -5.00
CA ILE A 36 -2.21 -2.44 -5.96
C ILE A 36 -0.93 -3.18 -6.36
N ASP A 37 0.14 -2.45 -6.64
CA ASP A 37 1.42 -3.02 -7.06
C ASP A 37 2.06 -3.84 -5.94
N LEU A 38 2.07 -3.34 -4.70
CA LEU A 38 2.59 -4.05 -3.53
C LEU A 38 1.76 -5.28 -3.20
N SER A 39 0.43 -5.19 -3.24
CA SER A 39 -0.44 -6.37 -3.08
C SER A 39 -0.15 -7.43 -4.15
N SER A 40 0.10 -7.01 -5.40
CA SER A 40 0.42 -7.93 -6.49
C SER A 40 1.80 -8.57 -6.34
N ALA A 41 2.75 -7.88 -5.69
CA ALA A 41 4.04 -8.46 -5.31
C ALA A 41 3.89 -9.46 -4.15
N ALA A 42 3.08 -9.15 -3.14
CA ALA A 42 2.77 -10.04 -2.03
C ALA A 42 2.12 -11.37 -2.48
N ASP A 43 1.31 -11.35 -3.52
CA ASP A 43 0.73 -12.57 -4.09
C ASP A 43 1.79 -13.52 -4.70
N ARG A 44 3.01 -13.04 -4.99
CA ARG A 44 4.10 -13.85 -5.57
C ARG A 44 5.02 -14.47 -4.52
N VAL A 45 4.90 -14.06 -3.26
CA VAL A 45 5.67 -14.60 -2.15
C VAL A 45 5.09 -15.96 -1.74
N SER A 46 5.96 -16.91 -1.37
CA SER A 46 5.54 -18.25 -0.93
C SER A 46 4.72 -18.18 0.35
N ASP A 47 3.87 -19.18 0.56
CA ASP A 47 3.07 -19.25 1.79
C ASP A 47 3.95 -19.51 3.02
N GLU A 48 5.01 -20.31 2.88
CA GLU A 48 6.04 -20.49 3.93
C GLU A 48 6.64 -19.16 4.39
N PHE A 49 7.02 -18.27 3.46
CA PHE A 49 7.54 -16.95 3.83
C PHE A 49 6.48 -16.09 4.53
N LYS A 50 5.22 -16.14 4.09
CA LYS A 50 4.13 -15.41 4.74
C LYS A 50 3.85 -15.93 6.15
N GLU A 51 3.97 -17.24 6.36
CA GLU A 51 3.86 -17.90 7.67
C GLU A 51 5.00 -17.49 8.60
N ASP A 52 6.22 -17.32 8.07
CA ASP A 52 7.39 -16.83 8.81
C ASP A 52 7.33 -15.33 9.16
N HIS A 53 6.44 -14.56 8.51
CA HIS A 53 6.24 -13.12 8.73
C HIS A 53 4.79 -12.80 9.14
N PRO A 54 4.31 -13.30 10.30
CA PRO A 54 2.93 -13.13 10.74
C PRO A 54 2.58 -11.69 11.16
N GLU A 55 3.58 -10.85 11.43
CA GLU A 55 3.43 -9.42 11.71
C GLU A 55 2.99 -8.62 10.49
N VAL A 56 3.22 -9.15 9.28
CA VAL A 56 2.83 -8.48 8.05
C VAL A 56 1.34 -8.75 7.78
N PRO A 57 0.52 -7.71 7.56
CA PRO A 57 -0.92 -7.87 7.41
C PRO A 57 -1.30 -8.29 5.98
N TRP A 58 -0.82 -9.46 5.52
CA TRP A 58 -1.01 -10.00 4.17
C TRP A 58 -2.47 -9.99 3.70
N SER A 59 -3.36 -10.42 4.59
CA SER A 59 -4.80 -10.44 4.27
C SER A 59 -5.41 -9.05 4.20
N ALA A 60 -4.89 -8.07 4.95
CA ALA A 60 -5.39 -6.70 4.93
C ALA A 60 -4.98 -5.98 3.63
N ILE A 61 -3.74 -6.15 3.16
CA ILE A 61 -3.31 -5.54 1.91
C ILE A 61 -4.07 -6.11 0.71
N HIS A 62 -4.37 -7.42 0.73
CA HIS A 62 -5.21 -8.05 -0.29
C HIS A 62 -6.65 -7.51 -0.26
N ARG A 63 -7.26 -7.39 0.93
CA ARG A 63 -8.59 -6.77 1.09
C ARG A 63 -8.61 -5.33 0.59
N MET A 64 -7.57 -4.55 0.88
CA MET A 64 -7.45 -3.17 0.40
C MET A 64 -7.40 -3.13 -1.13
N ARG A 65 -6.58 -3.97 -1.78
CA ARG A 65 -6.56 -4.05 -3.24
C ARG A 65 -7.93 -4.38 -3.81
N SER A 66 -8.63 -5.37 -3.24
CA SER A 66 -9.98 -5.73 -3.68
C SER A 66 -10.97 -4.57 -3.53
N LEU A 67 -10.89 -3.81 -2.43
CA LEU A 67 -11.67 -2.58 -2.26
C LEU A 67 -11.32 -1.54 -3.34
N LEU A 68 -10.03 -1.32 -3.61
CA LEU A 68 -9.53 -0.41 -4.66
C LEU A 68 -9.97 -0.82 -6.06
N ALA A 69 -10.16 -2.11 -6.34
CA ALA A 69 -10.57 -2.60 -7.65
C ALA A 69 -12.09 -2.55 -7.86
N HIS A 70 -12.88 -2.89 -6.84
CA HIS A 70 -14.33 -3.05 -6.97
C HIS A 70 -15.15 -1.86 -6.49
N HIS A 71 -14.60 -1.02 -5.62
CA HIS A 71 -15.28 0.13 -5.02
C HIS A 71 -14.51 1.43 -5.26
N TYR A 72 -13.76 1.51 -6.36
CA TYR A 72 -12.84 2.62 -6.67
C TYR A 72 -13.49 4.01 -6.65
N ASP A 73 -14.81 4.08 -6.85
CA ASP A 73 -15.62 5.31 -6.84
C ASP A 73 -15.91 5.87 -5.44
N ASN A 74 -15.90 5.02 -4.41
CA ASN A 74 -16.39 5.37 -3.06
C ASN A 74 -15.33 5.22 -1.97
N ILE A 75 -14.06 5.08 -2.33
CA ILE A 75 -12.99 4.92 -1.35
C ILE A 75 -12.64 6.26 -0.71
N GLN A 76 -12.76 6.30 0.61
CA GLN A 76 -12.44 7.47 1.39
C GLN A 76 -10.92 7.63 1.50
N ARG A 77 -10.41 8.84 1.19
CA ARG A 77 -8.98 9.16 1.29
C ARG A 77 -8.37 8.82 2.67
N PRO A 78 -9.03 9.07 3.82
CA PRO A 78 -8.48 8.68 5.12
C PRO A 78 -8.12 7.20 5.23
N ILE A 79 -8.94 6.30 4.67
CA ILE A 79 -8.68 4.85 4.69
C ILE A 79 -7.40 4.50 3.92
N VAL A 80 -7.16 5.17 2.80
CA VAL A 80 -5.95 4.97 1.99
C VAL A 80 -4.73 5.58 2.68
N TRP A 81 -4.89 6.71 3.36
CA TRP A 81 -3.84 7.33 4.18
C TRP A 81 -3.41 6.41 5.33
N ASP A 82 -4.37 5.88 6.10
CA ASP A 82 -4.10 4.95 7.20
C ASP A 82 -3.37 3.70 6.72
N THR A 83 -3.72 3.21 5.52
CA THR A 83 -3.03 2.09 4.89
C THR A 83 -1.58 2.44 4.58
N LEU A 84 -1.34 3.63 4.01
CA LEU A 84 -0.02 4.14 3.63
C LEU A 84 0.94 4.22 4.83
N ILE A 85 0.48 4.72 5.97
CA ILE A 85 1.33 4.94 7.16
C ILE A 85 1.41 3.73 8.10
N GLY A 86 0.40 2.85 8.08
CA GLY A 86 0.31 1.70 8.99
C GLY A 86 0.74 0.38 8.36
N ASN A 87 -0.05 -0.12 7.41
CA ASN A 87 0.12 -1.47 6.86
C ASN A 87 1.20 -1.55 5.78
N LEU A 88 1.29 -0.52 4.93
CA LEU A 88 2.13 -0.52 3.74
C LEU A 88 3.63 -0.67 4.06
N PRO A 89 4.20 -0.03 5.10
CA PRO A 89 5.62 -0.19 5.45
C PRO A 89 5.99 -1.63 5.80
N LEU A 90 5.14 -2.33 6.57
CA LEU A 90 5.38 -3.73 6.95
C LEU A 90 5.42 -4.65 5.72
N VAL A 91 4.44 -4.48 4.81
CA VAL A 91 4.38 -5.26 3.57
C VAL A 91 5.59 -4.97 2.69
N ARG A 92 5.98 -3.70 2.58
CA ARG A 92 7.15 -3.27 1.83
C ARG A 92 8.42 -3.94 2.34
N ASP A 93 8.67 -3.85 3.64
CA ASP A 93 9.93 -4.27 4.24
C ASP A 93 10.11 -5.78 4.06
N ALA A 94 9.06 -6.57 4.33
CA ALA A 94 9.06 -8.02 4.10
C ALA A 94 9.25 -8.39 2.62
N LEU A 95 8.64 -7.67 1.68
CA LEU A 95 8.88 -7.89 0.25
C LEU A 95 10.33 -7.57 -0.18
N GLY A 96 10.97 -6.61 0.49
CA GLY A 96 12.38 -6.30 0.30
C GLY A 96 13.30 -7.42 0.77
N GLU A 97 12.88 -8.20 1.77
CA GLU A 97 13.59 -9.38 2.28
C GLU A 97 13.38 -10.59 1.36
N ALA A 98 12.16 -10.84 0.90
CA ALA A 98 11.81 -11.98 0.04
C ALA A 98 12.51 -11.98 -1.34
N ILE A 99 13.00 -10.83 -1.80
CA ILE A 99 13.54 -10.64 -3.16
C ILE A 99 15.08 -10.45 -3.16
N LYS A 100 15.72 -10.50 -1.98
CA LYS A 100 17.17 -10.66 -1.87
C LYS A 100 17.57 -12.11 -2.12
#